data_AF-J9EGN4-F1
#
_entry.id   AF-J9EGN4-F1
#
_cell.length_a   1.000
_cell.length_b   1.000
_cell.length_c   1.000
_cell.angle_alpha   90.00
_cell.angle_beta   90.00
_cell.angle_gamma   90.00
#
_symmetry.space_group_name_H-M   'P 1'
#
loop_
_entity.id
_entity.type
_entity.pdbx_description
1 polymer ?
#
loop_
_entity_poly.entity_id
_entity_poly.type
_entity_poly.pdbx_seq_one_letter_code
_entity_poly.pdbx_strand_id
1 'polypeptide(L)' 'MEEMKREVINENVNEWIEQVGVAQAIYDNQAEWPDELAFERGEILRVLNERP' A
#
# COMPACT_ATOMS: atom_id res chain seq x y z
N MET A 1 -29.37 -10.88 -22.16
CA MET A 1 -29.20 -9.54 -21.55
C MET A 1 -28.96 -9.68 -20.04
N GLU A 2 -28.00 -10.51 -19.62
CA GLU A 2 -27.52 -10.57 -18.21
C GLU A 2 -26.07 -11.10 -18.16
N GLU A 3 -25.37 -11.14 -19.30
CA GLU A 3 -23.96 -11.60 -19.38
C GLU A 3 -23.00 -10.46 -19.71
N MET A 4 -23.52 -9.35 -20.22
CA MET A 4 -22.75 -8.16 -20.64
C MET A 4 -22.44 -7.19 -19.48
N LYS A 5 -22.58 -7.64 -18.23
CA LYS A 5 -22.25 -6.85 -17.01
C LYS A 5 -21.09 -7.42 -16.19
N ARG A 6 -20.59 -8.62 -16.52
CA ARG A 6 -19.43 -9.20 -15.82
C ARG A 6 -18.08 -8.84 -16.45
N GLU A 7 -18.10 -8.31 -17.68
CA GLU A 7 -16.88 -8.01 -18.45
C GLU A 7 -16.36 -6.58 -18.29
N VAL A 8 -17.09 -5.69 -17.60
CA VAL A 8 -16.66 -4.28 -17.39
C VAL A 8 -15.89 -4.09 -16.08
N ILE A 9 -15.72 -5.15 -15.27
CA ILE A 9 -15.06 -5.01 -13.95
C ILE A 9 -13.54 -5.29 -14.04
N ASN A 10 -13.01 -5.81 -15.15
CA ASN A 10 -11.71 -6.50 -15.10
C ASN A 10 -10.52 -5.84 -15.80
N GLU A 11 -10.66 -4.64 -16.40
CA GLU A 11 -9.54 -3.98 -17.07
C GLU A 11 -8.94 -2.81 -16.27
N ASN A 12 -9.71 -2.14 -15.40
CA ASN A 12 -9.21 -0.99 -14.60
C ASN A 12 -8.69 -1.35 -13.20
N VAL A 13 -8.84 -2.60 -12.74
CA VAL A 13 -8.37 -3.02 -11.40
C VAL A 13 -6.92 -3.52 -11.46
N ASN A 14 -6.40 -3.82 -12.65
CA ASN A 14 -5.07 -4.41 -12.82
C ASN A 14 -3.92 -3.38 -12.91
N GLU A 15 -4.21 -2.09 -13.11
CA GLU A 15 -3.17 -1.04 -13.15
C GLU A 15 -2.67 -0.60 -11.77
N TRP A 16 -3.39 -0.91 -10.68
CA TRP A 16 -3.05 -0.45 -9.32
C TRP A 16 -2.49 -1.53 -8.40
N ILE A 17 -2.13 -2.70 -8.95
CA ILE A 17 -1.20 -3.61 -8.28
C ILE A 17 0.22 -3.10 -8.60
N GLU A 18 0.47 -1.84 -8.26
CA GLU A 18 1.83 -1.34 -8.08
C GLU A 18 2.46 -2.25 -7.02
N GLN A 19 3.66 -2.74 -7.30
CA GLN A 19 4.40 -3.64 -6.43
C GLN A 19 4.38 -3.07 -5.02
N VAL A 20 3.64 -3.72 -4.12
CA VAL A 20 3.53 -3.26 -2.75
C VAL A 20 4.89 -3.48 -2.10
N GLY A 21 5.64 -2.38 -1.93
CA GLY A 21 6.89 -2.39 -1.19
C GLY A 21 6.63 -2.78 0.27
N VAL A 22 7.53 -3.55 0.84
CA VAL A 22 7.50 -3.91 2.26
C VAL A 22 8.84 -3.51 2.87
N ALA A 23 8.79 -2.82 4.00
CA ALA A 23 9.98 -2.40 4.75
C ALA A 23 9.95 -2.97 6.17
N GLN A 24 11.12 -3.25 6.74
CA GLN A 24 11.25 -3.57 8.15
C GLN A 24 11.81 -2.37 8.90
N ALA A 25 11.16 -1.98 9.99
CA ALA A 25 11.65 -0.93 10.88
C ALA A 25 12.95 -1.38 11.56
N ILE A 26 14.01 -0.58 11.46
CA ILE A 26 15.31 -0.88 12.08
C ILE A 26 15.50 -0.19 13.45
N TYR A 27 14.59 0.71 13.82
CA TYR A 27 14.52 1.42 15.10
C TYR A 27 13.06 1.77 15.45
N ASP A 28 12.78 2.22 16.68
CA ASP A 28 11.45 2.68 17.12
C ASP A 28 11.23 4.14 16.72
N ASN A 29 10.10 4.46 16.08
CA ASN A 29 9.73 5.83 15.72
C ASN A 29 8.52 6.31 16.53
N GLN A 30 8.66 7.46 17.16
CA GLN A 30 7.53 8.20 17.75
C GLN A 30 7.13 9.29 16.77
N ALA A 31 5.89 9.27 16.29
CA ALA A 31 5.38 10.29 15.39
C ALA A 31 5.38 11.66 16.07
N GLU A 32 6.04 12.65 15.47
CA GLU A 32 6.04 14.04 15.93
C GLU A 32 4.91 14.84 15.28
N TRP A 33 4.49 14.43 14.08
CA TRP A 33 3.45 15.09 13.30
C TRP A 33 2.23 14.18 13.05
N PRO A 34 1.02 14.73 12.84
CA PRO A 34 -0.19 13.93 12.65
C PRO A 34 -0.17 12.99 11.43
N ASP A 35 0.67 13.27 10.45
CA ASP A 35 0.85 12.51 9.21
C ASP A 35 2.05 11.57 9.23
N GLU A 36 2.79 11.51 10.34
CA GLU A 36 3.85 10.53 10.55
C GLU A 36 3.31 9.22 11.13
N LEU A 37 3.91 8.11 10.71
CA LEU A 37 3.62 6.79 11.25
C LEU A 37 4.52 6.52 12.46
N ALA A 38 3.92 6.27 13.62
CA ALA A 38 4.62 5.65 14.74
C ALA A 38 4.73 4.14 14.51
N PHE A 39 5.88 3.56 14.85
CA PHE A 39 6.16 2.12 14.68
C PHE A 39 7.27 1.64 15.62
N GLU A 40 7.35 0.33 15.83
CA GLU A 40 8.37 -0.31 16.66
C GLU A 40 9.44 -1.01 15.80
N ARG A 41 10.66 -1.13 16.35
CA ARG A 41 11.75 -1.86 15.71
C ARG A 41 11.33 -3.30 15.44
N GLY A 42 11.55 -3.72 14.20
CA GLY A 42 11.21 -5.05 13.70
C GLY A 42 9.82 -5.14 13.07
N GLU A 43 8.99 -4.12 13.22
CA GLU A 43 7.66 -4.04 12.60
C GLU A 43 7.76 -4.04 11.07
N ILE A 44 6.80 -4.69 10.42
CA ILE A 44 6.73 -4.82 8.97
C ILE A 44 5.74 -3.78 8.44
N LEU A 45 6.26 -2.80 7.71
CA LEU A 45 5.52 -1.67 7.18
C LEU A 45 5.18 -1.89 5.71
N ARG A 46 3.97 -1.50 5.33
CA ARG A 46 3.55 -1.47 3.93
C ARG A 46 3.92 -0.12 3.32
N VAL A 47 4.75 -0.13 2.29
CA VAL A 47 5.09 1.08 1.53
C VAL A 47 3.99 1.31 0.50
N LEU A 48 3.31 2.45 0.62
CA LEU A 48 2.16 2.79 -0.23
C LEU A 48 2.56 3.55 -1.49
N ASN A 49 3.69 4.24 -1.48
CA ASN A 49 4.20 5.00 -2.62
C ASN A 49 5.70 5.22 -2.45
N GLU A 50 6.49 4.87 -3.47
CA GLU A 50 7.93 5.13 -3.53
C GLU A 50 8.17 6.11 -4.69
N ARG A 51 8.62 7.33 -4.41
CA ARG A 51 9.11 8.22 -5.47
C ARG A 51 10.58 7.89 -5.74
N PRO A 52 10.98 7.65 -7.00
CA PRO A 52 12.39 7.49 -7.37
C PRO A 52 13.20 8.78 -7.20
#